data_AF-A0A0C2F3J1-F1
#
_entry.id   AF-A0A0C2F3J1-F1
#
_cell.length_a   1.000
_cell.length_b   1.000
_cell.length_c   1.000
_cell.angle_alpha   90.00
_cell.angle_beta   90.00
_cell.angle_gamma   90.00
#
_symmetry.space_group_name_H-M   'P 1'
#
loop_
_entity.id
_entity.type
_entity.pdbx_description
1 polymer ?
#
loop_
_entity_poly.entity_id
_entity_poly.type
_entity_poly.pdbx_seq_one_letter_code
_entity_poly.pdbx_strand_id
1 'polypeptide(L)'
;MWQGMGILDEVWKYKLILVETPDAQETSLALETYRTACCNGRGAVLLCVARGKVSEGIDFDHQYGRTVLSIGVPFQYTESRILKARLEFLRETYRIRENDFLSFDAMRHAAQCLGRVLRGKDDYGIMVLADRRYQKKRNQLPKWINQALLEADANLSTDMAVSNAKKFLRDMAQPFHAKDQEGISTWSPADLKKHQEKADFDRITELQEQVNGAGMARYLGSGSTQADRDVYEDEDMTSVMMELDGA
;
A
#
# COMPACT_ATOMS: atom_id res chain seq x y z
N MET A 1 -3.09 -29.98 20.34
CA MET A 1 -1.64 -29.72 20.51
C MET A 1 -1.40 -28.51 21.42
N TRP A 2 -1.84 -27.30 21.09
CA TRP A 2 -1.61 -26.12 21.96
C TRP A 2 -2.28 -26.19 23.35
N GLN A 3 -3.47 -26.78 23.46
CA GLN A 3 -4.08 -27.05 24.78
C GLN A 3 -3.24 -28.02 25.61
N GLY A 4 -2.71 -29.07 25.00
CA GLY A 4 -1.86 -30.06 25.68
C GLY A 4 -0.49 -29.52 26.08
N MET A 5 -0.05 -28.41 25.48
CA MET A 5 1.20 -27.72 25.81
C MET A 5 0.98 -26.57 26.81
N GLY A 6 -0.25 -26.30 27.25
CA GLY A 6 -0.59 -25.21 28.18
C GLY A 6 -0.49 -23.79 27.58
N ILE A 7 -0.17 -23.66 26.30
CA ILE A 7 0.04 -22.35 25.63
C ILE A 7 -1.27 -21.54 25.62
N LEU A 8 -2.41 -22.21 25.39
CA LEU A 8 -3.71 -21.54 25.38
C LEU A 8 -4.07 -20.98 26.76
N ASP A 9 -3.69 -21.68 27.83
CA ASP A 9 -3.95 -21.23 29.20
C ASP A 9 -3.10 -20.00 29.55
N GLU A 10 -1.89 -19.88 29.00
CA GLU A 10 -1.08 -18.67 29.13
C GLU A 10 -1.69 -17.48 28.39
N VAL A 11 -2.17 -17.68 27.15
CA VAL A 11 -2.81 -16.62 26.37
C VAL A 11 -4.12 -16.17 27.02
N TRP A 12 -4.89 -17.11 27.57
CA TRP A 12 -6.18 -16.85 28.22
C TRP A 12 -6.09 -15.90 29.42
N LYS A 13 -4.93 -15.88 30.11
CA LYS A 13 -4.66 -14.95 31.21
C LYS A 13 -4.68 -13.49 30.74
N TYR A 14 -4.26 -13.23 29.51
CA TYR A 14 -4.14 -11.88 28.96
C TYR A 14 -5.34 -11.47 28.09
N LYS A 15 -5.85 -12.37 27.24
CA LYS A 15 -6.91 -12.06 26.27
C LYS A 15 -7.90 -13.19 26.16
N LEU A 16 -9.16 -12.85 25.88
CA LEU A 16 -10.18 -13.84 25.59
C LEU A 16 -9.91 -14.48 24.22
N ILE A 17 -9.96 -15.81 24.14
CA ILE A 17 -9.72 -16.54 22.88
C ILE A 17 -11.07 -16.91 22.28
N LEU A 18 -11.28 -16.51 21.03
CA LEU A 18 -12.49 -16.80 20.25
C LEU A 18 -12.06 -17.45 18.93
N VAL A 19 -12.85 -18.41 18.47
CA VAL A 19 -12.54 -19.20 17.26
C VAL A 19 -13.72 -19.09 16.31
N GLU A 20 -13.44 -18.88 15.02
CA GLU A 20 -14.44 -18.97 13.96
C GLU A 20 -14.90 -20.43 13.79
N THR A 21 -16.22 -20.64 13.78
CA THR A 21 -16.80 -21.95 13.48
C THR A 21 -17.52 -21.92 12.12
N PRO A 22 -17.77 -23.07 11.48
CA PRO A 22 -18.52 -23.11 10.22
C PRO A 22 -19.97 -22.62 10.36
N ASP A 23 -20.52 -22.70 11.57
CA ASP A 23 -21.86 -22.24 11.88
C ASP A 23 -21.93 -20.71 11.95
N ALA A 24 -22.93 -20.15 11.27
CA ALA A 24 -23.12 -18.72 11.15
C ALA A 24 -23.62 -18.09 12.46
N GLN A 25 -24.43 -18.82 13.24
CA GLN A 25 -24.99 -18.30 14.49
C GLN A 25 -23.89 -18.21 15.56
N GLU A 26 -23.14 -19.29 15.77
CA GLU A 26 -21.98 -19.30 16.67
C GLU A 26 -20.94 -18.24 16.29
N THR A 27 -20.62 -18.11 15.00
CA THR A 27 -19.67 -17.10 14.54
C THR A 27 -20.16 -15.68 14.84
N SER A 28 -21.45 -15.40 14.64
CA SER A 28 -22.04 -14.10 14.96
C SER A 28 -21.95 -13.79 16.45
N LEU A 29 -22.23 -14.78 17.31
CA LEU A 29 -22.10 -14.65 18.77
C LEU A 29 -20.64 -14.43 19.19
N ALA A 30 -19.70 -15.15 18.57
CA ALA A 30 -18.27 -14.98 18.83
C ALA A 30 -17.80 -13.56 18.47
N LEU A 31 -18.28 -13.01 17.35
CA LEU A 31 -17.94 -11.64 16.93
C LEU A 31 -18.51 -10.57 17.84
N GLU A 32 -19.75 -10.75 18.30
CA GLU A 32 -20.36 -9.83 19.27
C GLU A 32 -19.58 -9.88 20.59
N THR A 33 -19.22 -11.07 21.06
CA THR A 33 -18.40 -11.28 22.25
C THR A 33 -17.01 -10.64 22.08
N TYR A 34 -16.40 -10.75 20.90
CA TYR A 34 -15.13 -10.12 20.57
C TYR A 34 -15.21 -8.59 20.72
N ARG A 35 -16.25 -7.97 20.14
CA ARG A 35 -16.45 -6.51 20.22
C ARG A 35 -16.64 -6.06 21.66
N THR A 36 -17.50 -6.75 22.41
CA THR A 36 -17.75 -6.44 23.82
C THR A 36 -16.47 -6.59 24.66
N ALA A 37 -15.68 -7.64 24.43
CA ALA A 37 -14.41 -7.84 25.14
C ALA A 37 -13.37 -6.74 24.85
N CYS A 38 -13.34 -6.23 23.61
CA CYS A 38 -12.47 -5.11 23.23
C CYS A 38 -12.91 -3.80 23.88
N CYS A 39 -14.22 -3.51 23.91
CA CYS A 39 -14.76 -2.30 24.56
C CYS A 39 -14.58 -2.32 26.09
N ASN A 40 -14.61 -3.50 26.72
CA ASN A 40 -14.45 -3.65 28.16
C ASN A 40 -12.99 -3.59 28.63
N GLY A 41 -12.02 -3.38 27.73
CA GLY A 41 -10.59 -3.23 28.06
C GLY A 41 -9.82 -4.52 28.32
N ARG A 42 -10.47 -5.69 28.37
CA ARG A 42 -9.78 -6.99 28.46
C ARG A 42 -9.07 -7.32 27.14
N GLY A 43 -9.73 -7.02 26.02
CA GLY A 43 -9.28 -7.39 24.68
C GLY A 43 -9.47 -8.89 24.40
N ALA A 44 -9.49 -9.22 23.11
CA ALA A 44 -9.70 -10.58 22.63
C ALA A 44 -8.74 -10.92 21.49
N VAL A 45 -8.59 -12.21 21.23
CA VAL A 45 -7.90 -12.78 20.07
C VAL A 45 -8.94 -13.60 19.32
N LEU A 46 -9.15 -13.25 18.06
CA LEU A 46 -10.03 -13.98 17.17
C LEU A 46 -9.21 -14.83 16.21
N LEU A 47 -9.34 -16.15 16.32
CA LEU A 47 -8.70 -17.12 15.46
C LEU A 47 -9.64 -17.44 14.29
N CYS A 48 -9.30 -16.92 13.12
CA CYS A 48 -10.07 -17.07 11.88
C CYS A 48 -9.31 -17.86 10.82
N VAL A 49 -10.07 -18.35 9.83
CA VAL A 49 -9.51 -18.96 8.63
C VAL A 49 -9.45 -17.89 7.53
N ALA A 50 -8.29 -17.74 6.87
CA ALA A 50 -8.08 -16.71 5.84
C ALA A 50 -9.02 -16.82 4.61
N ARG A 51 -9.60 -17.99 4.37
CA ARG A 51 -10.61 -18.27 3.34
C ARG A 51 -12.01 -18.53 3.93
N GLY A 52 -12.18 -18.18 5.20
CA GLY A 52 -13.44 -18.28 5.94
C GLY A 52 -14.34 -17.08 5.66
N LYS A 53 -15.56 -17.15 6.18
CA LYS A 53 -16.57 -16.09 5.99
C LYS A 53 -16.16 -14.81 6.71
N VAL A 54 -15.53 -14.93 7.87
CA VAL A 54 -15.12 -13.78 8.70
C VAL A 54 -14.05 -12.93 8.01
N SER A 55 -13.09 -13.57 7.35
CA SER A 55 -11.98 -12.89 6.65
C SER A 55 -12.44 -12.13 5.39
N GLU A 56 -13.59 -12.49 4.82
CA GLU A 56 -14.16 -11.86 3.62
C GLU A 56 -15.23 -10.81 3.94
N GLY A 57 -16.10 -11.05 4.92
CA GLY A 57 -17.30 -10.24 5.12
C GLY A 57 -17.21 -9.20 6.23
N ILE A 58 -16.19 -9.25 7.10
CA ILE A 58 -16.24 -8.52 8.37
C ILE A 58 -15.19 -7.43 8.44
N ASP A 59 -15.64 -6.30 8.98
CA ASP A 59 -14.83 -5.13 9.22
C ASP A 59 -14.35 -5.06 10.69
N PHE A 60 -13.05 -4.82 10.86
CA PHE A 60 -12.40 -4.59 12.15
C PHE A 60 -11.93 -3.14 12.20
N ASP A 61 -12.79 -2.29 12.73
CA ASP A 61 -12.56 -0.86 12.75
C ASP A 61 -11.72 -0.44 13.96
N HIS A 62 -10.71 0.41 13.76
CA HIS A 62 -9.90 1.02 14.81
C HIS A 62 -9.38 0.03 15.88
N GLN A 63 -9.93 0.13 17.10
CA GLN A 63 -9.51 -0.65 18.26
C GLN A 63 -9.80 -2.14 18.13
N TYR A 64 -10.70 -2.54 17.23
CA TYR A 64 -11.05 -3.95 17.02
C TYR A 64 -9.93 -4.71 16.27
N GLY A 65 -9.00 -4.03 15.60
CA GLY A 65 -8.08 -4.64 14.66
C GLY A 65 -6.61 -4.23 14.78
N ARG A 66 -6.12 -3.84 15.96
CA ARG A 66 -4.75 -3.27 16.13
C ARG A 66 -3.60 -4.16 15.69
N THR A 67 -3.78 -5.47 15.63
CA THR A 67 -2.75 -6.39 15.13
C THR A 67 -3.39 -7.55 14.41
N VAL A 68 -2.97 -7.79 13.16
CA VAL A 68 -3.31 -9.00 12.41
C VAL A 68 -2.06 -9.83 12.18
N LEU A 69 -2.18 -11.10 12.54
CA LEU A 69 -1.13 -12.10 12.39
C LEU A 69 -1.57 -13.09 11.31
N SER A 70 -0.88 -13.08 10.18
CA SER A 70 -1.05 -14.09 9.13
C SER A 70 -0.07 -15.24 9.40
N ILE A 71 -0.61 -16.35 9.94
CA ILE A 71 0.17 -17.55 10.24
C ILE A 71 0.24 -18.43 8.99
N GLY A 72 1.44 -18.58 8.44
CA GLY A 72 1.63 -19.32 7.19
C GLY A 72 1.07 -18.59 5.97
N VAL A 73 1.17 -19.25 4.80
CA VAL A 73 0.64 -18.74 3.54
C VAL A 73 -0.68 -19.45 3.20
N PRO A 74 -1.79 -18.74 2.93
CA PRO A 74 -3.12 -19.34 2.75
C PRO A 74 -3.28 -20.00 1.36
N PHE A 75 -2.61 -21.14 1.17
CA PHE A 75 -2.71 -21.93 -0.06
C PHE A 75 -4.07 -22.62 -0.18
N GLN A 76 -4.50 -22.81 -1.42
CA GLN A 76 -5.62 -23.71 -1.72
C GLN A 76 -5.18 -25.17 -1.62
N TYR A 77 -6.14 -26.04 -1.35
CA TYR A 77 -5.93 -27.47 -1.42
C TYR A 77 -5.65 -27.89 -2.87
N THR A 78 -4.39 -28.26 -3.14
CA THR A 78 -3.85 -28.50 -4.49
C THR A 78 -4.35 -29.78 -5.15
N GLU A 79 -4.85 -30.75 -4.37
CA GLU A 79 -5.27 -32.05 -4.89
C GLU A 79 -6.74 -32.07 -5.38
N SER A 80 -7.46 -30.95 -5.26
CA SER A 80 -8.81 -30.82 -5.78
C SER A 80 -8.86 -30.97 -7.31
N ARG A 81 -9.78 -31.81 -7.80
CA ARG A 81 -10.05 -31.97 -9.25
C ARG A 81 -10.44 -30.66 -9.93
N ILE A 82 -11.24 -29.84 -9.25
CA ILE A 82 -11.72 -28.55 -9.77
C ILE A 82 -10.54 -27.60 -9.99
N LEU A 83 -9.61 -27.56 -9.03
CA LEU A 83 -8.43 -26.71 -9.11
C LEU A 83 -7.49 -27.18 -10.23
N LYS A 84 -7.26 -28.50 -10.35
CA LYS A 84 -6.43 -29.06 -11.44
C LYS A 84 -6.98 -28.71 -12.82
N ALA A 85 -8.29 -28.88 -13.05
CA ALA A 85 -8.92 -28.50 -14.31
C ALA A 85 -8.81 -27.00 -14.60
N ARG A 86 -8.96 -26.15 -13.59
CA ARG A 86 -8.78 -24.69 -13.73
C ARG A 86 -7.33 -24.32 -14.07
N LEU A 87 -6.37 -24.98 -13.42
CA LEU A 87 -4.94 -24.78 -13.66
C LEU A 87 -4.55 -25.19 -15.09
N GLU A 88 -5.06 -26.32 -15.57
CA GLU A 88 -4.86 -26.80 -16.94
C GLU A 88 -5.43 -25.80 -17.97
N PHE A 89 -6.66 -25.33 -17.75
CA PHE A 89 -7.27 -24.30 -18.60
C PHE A 89 -6.45 -23.00 -18.64
N LEU A 90 -5.98 -22.52 -17.49
CA LEU A 90 -5.16 -21.30 -17.39
C LEU A 90 -3.80 -21.47 -18.09
N ARG A 91 -3.23 -22.67 -18.02
CA ARG A 91 -1.97 -23.01 -18.68
C ARG A 91 -2.13 -23.05 -20.19
N GLU A 92 -3.21 -23.62 -20.72
CA GLU A 92 -3.44 -23.73 -22.16
C GLU A 92 -3.86 -22.41 -22.80
N THR A 93 -4.79 -21.68 -22.16
CA THR A 93 -5.39 -20.48 -22.74
C THR A 93 -4.50 -19.24 -22.52
N TYR A 94 -3.96 -19.07 -21.31
CA TYR A 94 -3.25 -17.85 -20.90
C TYR A 94 -1.74 -18.06 -20.71
N ARG A 95 -1.24 -19.30 -20.90
CA ARG A 95 0.19 -19.66 -20.68
C ARG A 95 0.70 -19.30 -19.28
N ILE A 96 -0.19 -19.26 -18.29
CA ILE A 96 0.15 -18.97 -16.90
C ILE A 96 0.65 -20.26 -16.25
N ARG A 97 1.78 -20.18 -15.53
CA ARG A 97 2.30 -21.32 -14.77
C ARG A 97 1.44 -21.58 -13.55
N GLU A 98 1.26 -22.86 -13.22
CA GLU A 98 0.43 -23.28 -12.10
C GLU A 98 0.91 -22.67 -10.76
N ASN A 99 2.23 -22.63 -10.56
CA ASN A 99 2.85 -22.03 -9.37
C ASN A 99 2.59 -20.52 -9.25
N ASP A 100 2.48 -19.80 -10.37
CA ASP A 100 2.25 -18.36 -10.36
C ASP A 100 0.82 -18.07 -9.92
N PHE A 101 -0.15 -18.84 -10.44
CA PHE A 101 -1.55 -18.75 -10.01
C PHE A 101 -1.73 -19.08 -8.52
N LEU A 102 -1.13 -20.18 -8.04
CA LEU A 102 -1.22 -20.58 -6.63
C LEU A 102 -0.58 -19.54 -5.70
N SER A 103 0.53 -18.94 -6.13
CA SER A 103 1.20 -17.88 -5.37
C SER A 103 0.35 -16.62 -5.33
N PHE A 104 -0.16 -16.20 -6.49
CA PHE A 104 -1.00 -15.02 -6.63
C PHE A 104 -2.26 -15.13 -5.79
N ASP A 105 -2.97 -16.26 -5.87
CA ASP A 105 -4.20 -16.45 -5.11
C ASP A 105 -3.95 -16.46 -3.61
N ALA A 106 -2.87 -17.08 -3.14
CA ALA A 106 -2.50 -17.06 -1.72
C ALA A 106 -2.13 -15.65 -1.24
N MET A 107 -1.34 -14.89 -2.02
CA MET A 107 -0.97 -13.52 -1.68
C MET A 107 -2.18 -12.58 -1.69
N ARG A 108 -3.13 -12.79 -2.60
CA ARG A 108 -4.39 -12.04 -2.66
C ARG A 108 -5.21 -12.21 -1.39
N HIS A 109 -5.42 -13.45 -0.93
CA HIS A 109 -6.18 -13.69 0.31
C HIS A 109 -5.41 -13.20 1.55
N ALA A 110 -4.09 -13.35 1.59
CA ALA A 110 -3.28 -12.80 2.67
C ALA A 110 -3.42 -11.26 2.73
N ALA A 111 -3.24 -10.58 1.60
CA ALA A 111 -3.39 -9.12 1.51
C ALA A 111 -4.81 -8.66 1.87
N GLN A 112 -5.84 -9.43 1.51
CA GLN A 112 -7.22 -9.14 1.89
C GLN A 112 -7.42 -9.21 3.41
N CYS A 113 -6.83 -10.20 4.09
CA CYS A 113 -6.88 -10.31 5.54
C CYS A 113 -6.11 -9.15 6.22
N LEU A 114 -4.92 -8.82 5.70
CA LEU A 114 -4.09 -7.73 6.23
C LEU A 114 -4.75 -6.37 6.04
N GLY A 115 -5.38 -6.15 4.88
CA GLY A 115 -6.10 -4.92 4.56
C GLY A 115 -7.31 -4.64 5.46
N ARG A 116 -7.71 -5.57 6.33
CA ARG A 116 -8.76 -5.34 7.33
C ARG A 116 -8.33 -4.44 8.48
N VAL A 117 -7.02 -4.36 8.74
CA VAL A 117 -6.44 -3.60 9.86
C VAL A 117 -6.51 -2.09 9.66
N LEU A 118 -6.42 -1.62 8.41
CA LEU A 118 -6.36 -0.19 8.10
C LEU A 118 -7.65 0.24 7.43
N ARG A 119 -8.39 1.15 8.07
CA ARG A 119 -9.67 1.67 7.57
C ARG A 119 -9.65 3.16 7.27
N GLY A 120 -8.92 3.93 8.07
CA GLY A 120 -8.75 5.36 7.90
C GLY A 120 -7.29 5.76 7.95
N LYS A 121 -7.03 7.05 7.75
CA LYS A 121 -5.68 7.65 7.90
C LYS A 121 -5.34 7.95 9.36
N ASP A 122 -6.36 8.03 10.19
CA ASP A 122 -6.34 8.12 11.64
C ASP A 122 -6.16 6.75 12.32
N ASP A 123 -6.29 5.67 11.56
CA ASP A 123 -6.14 4.33 12.07
C ASP A 123 -4.71 3.78 11.87
N TYR A 124 -4.26 2.99 12.84
CA TYR A 124 -2.97 2.33 12.82
C TYR A 124 -3.09 0.91 13.34
N GLY A 125 -2.25 0.04 12.80
CA GLY A 125 -2.14 -1.31 13.28
C GLY A 125 -0.91 -2.01 12.75
N ILE A 126 -0.62 -3.15 13.36
CA ILE A 126 0.54 -3.97 13.05
C ILE A 126 0.09 -5.15 12.20
N MET A 127 0.78 -5.34 11.08
CA MET A 127 0.58 -6.46 10.16
C MET A 127 1.78 -7.39 10.26
N VAL A 128 1.58 -8.62 10.72
CA VAL A 128 2.66 -9.61 10.87
C VAL A 128 2.45 -10.76 9.88
N LEU A 129 3.45 -10.98 9.03
CA LEU A 129 3.53 -12.11 8.10
C LEU A 129 4.42 -13.19 8.70
N ALA A 130 3.83 -14.18 9.38
CA ALA A 130 4.57 -15.22 10.10
C ALA A 130 4.89 -16.43 9.19
N ASP A 131 5.65 -16.21 8.11
CA ASP A 131 6.21 -17.28 7.29
C ASP A 131 7.40 -16.79 6.44
N ARG A 132 8.49 -17.57 6.38
CA ARG A 132 9.67 -17.24 5.56
C ARG A 132 9.35 -17.17 4.06
N ARG A 133 8.30 -17.86 3.59
CA ARG A 133 7.89 -17.89 2.17
C ARG A 133 7.42 -16.53 1.66
N TYR A 134 6.96 -15.63 2.54
CA TYR A 134 6.56 -14.29 2.15
C TYR A 134 7.71 -13.49 1.55
N GLN A 135 8.96 -13.70 1.99
CA GLN A 135 10.12 -12.99 1.46
C GLN A 135 10.30 -13.21 -0.05
N LYS A 136 10.11 -14.44 -0.53
CA LYS A 136 10.24 -14.79 -1.96
C LYS A 136 9.10 -14.26 -2.82
N LYS A 137 7.92 -14.02 -2.22
CA LYS A 137 6.68 -13.64 -2.90
C LYS A 137 6.25 -12.20 -2.62
N ARG A 138 7.14 -11.41 -2.02
CA ARG A 138 6.90 -10.02 -1.60
C ARG A 138 6.42 -9.14 -2.76
N ASN A 139 6.91 -9.36 -3.97
CA ASN A 139 6.53 -8.60 -5.17
C ASN A 139 5.06 -8.79 -5.59
N GLN A 140 4.39 -9.83 -5.09
CA GLN A 140 2.98 -10.09 -5.38
C GLN A 140 2.04 -9.40 -4.38
N LEU A 141 2.59 -8.80 -3.30
CA LEU A 141 1.81 -7.98 -2.39
C LEU A 141 1.51 -6.60 -3.02
N PRO A 142 0.38 -5.98 -2.65
CA PRO A 142 0.07 -4.61 -3.06
C PRO A 142 1.21 -3.64 -2.77
N LYS A 143 1.40 -2.66 -3.67
CA LYS A 143 2.49 -1.67 -3.57
C LYS A 143 2.52 -0.95 -2.23
N TRP A 144 1.36 -0.58 -1.68
CA TRP A 144 1.27 0.15 -0.41
C TRP A 144 1.78 -0.68 0.78
N ILE A 145 1.52 -2.00 0.82
CA ILE A 145 2.10 -2.89 1.85
C ILE A 145 3.61 -3.01 1.63
N ASN A 146 4.01 -3.16 0.38
CA ASN A 146 5.41 -3.36 0.02
C ASN A 146 6.28 -2.14 0.33
N GLN A 147 5.72 -0.93 0.22
CA GLN A 147 6.36 0.33 0.62
C GLN A 147 6.52 0.44 2.14
N ALA A 148 5.55 -0.06 2.91
CA ALA A 148 5.60 -0.05 4.37
C ALA A 148 6.54 -1.13 4.95
N LEU A 149 6.82 -2.20 4.19
CA LEU A 149 7.70 -3.27 4.63
C LEU A 149 9.17 -2.85 4.43
N LEU A 150 9.89 -2.48 5.49
CA LEU A 150 11.32 -2.17 5.35
C LEU A 150 12.15 -3.46 5.23
N GLU A 151 13.34 -3.39 4.61
CA GLU A 151 14.26 -4.54 4.59
C GLU A 151 14.76 -4.91 6.00
N ALA A 152 14.88 -3.91 6.88
CA ALA A 152 15.22 -4.11 8.28
C ALA A 152 14.16 -4.90 9.06
N ASP A 153 12.90 -4.86 8.61
CA ASP A 153 11.79 -5.59 9.25
C ASP A 153 11.54 -6.97 8.60
N ALA A 154 12.38 -7.38 7.64
CA ALA A 154 12.32 -8.71 7.05
C ALA A 154 13.12 -9.73 7.87
N ASN A 155 12.61 -10.97 7.97
CA ASN A 155 13.26 -12.09 8.67
C ASN A 155 13.57 -11.84 10.16
N LEU A 156 12.73 -11.06 10.84
CA LEU A 156 12.84 -10.83 12.28
C LEU A 156 12.60 -12.12 13.08
N SER A 157 13.31 -12.24 14.22
CA SER A 157 12.92 -13.20 15.26
C SER A 157 11.67 -12.72 15.99
N THR A 158 10.98 -13.62 16.68
CA THR A 158 9.78 -13.30 17.46
C THR A 158 10.04 -12.20 18.51
N ASP A 159 11.17 -12.24 19.20
CA ASP A 159 11.50 -11.25 20.24
C ASP A 159 11.76 -9.86 19.65
N MET A 160 12.48 -9.79 18.53
CA MET A 160 12.71 -8.54 17.81
C MET A 160 11.40 -7.97 17.27
N ALA A 161 10.55 -8.80 16.68
CA ALA A 161 9.24 -8.39 16.19
C ALA A 161 8.36 -7.81 17.32
N VAL A 162 8.37 -8.43 18.50
CA VAL A 162 7.65 -7.93 19.68
C VAL A 162 8.22 -6.60 20.16
N SER A 163 9.55 -6.43 20.15
CA SER A 163 10.20 -5.17 20.51
C SER A 163 9.81 -4.03 19.56
N ASN A 164 9.87 -4.28 18.25
CA ASN A 164 9.48 -3.31 17.22
C ASN A 164 7.98 -2.97 17.32
N ALA A 165 7.13 -3.97 17.52
CA ALA A 165 5.69 -3.79 17.75
C ALA A 165 5.40 -2.90 18.97
N LYS A 166 6.08 -3.13 20.09
CA LYS A 166 5.93 -2.31 21.30
C LYS A 166 6.34 -0.86 21.06
N LYS A 167 7.44 -0.64 20.34
CA LYS A 167 7.91 0.71 19.98
C LYS A 167 6.88 1.41 19.10
N PHE A 168 6.44 0.75 18.02
CA PHE A 168 5.46 1.29 17.09
C PHE A 168 4.15 1.70 17.78
N LEU A 169 3.59 0.84 18.65
CA LEU A 169 2.35 1.15 19.36
C LEU A 169 2.51 2.32 20.35
N ARG A 170 3.69 2.51 20.95
CA ARG A 170 3.94 3.65 21.86
C ARG A 170 4.06 4.97 21.10
N ASP A 171 4.72 4.94 19.95
CA ASP A 171 4.91 6.11 19.10
C ASP A 171 3.57 6.55 18.48
N MET A 172 2.76 5.60 18.01
CA MET A 172 1.45 5.87 17.38
C MET A 172 0.32 6.14 18.39
N ALA A 173 0.50 5.86 19.67
CA ALA A 173 -0.49 6.16 20.71
C ALA A 173 -0.50 7.63 21.15
N GLN A 174 0.41 8.46 20.63
CA GLN A 174 0.41 9.90 20.90
C GLN A 174 -0.80 10.58 20.23
N PRO A 175 -1.34 11.66 20.81
CA PRO A 175 -2.45 12.40 20.21
C PRO A 175 -2.03 12.95 18.85
N PHE A 176 -2.73 12.52 17.80
CA PHE A 176 -2.49 12.95 16.43
C PHE A 176 -3.41 14.14 16.12
N HIS A 177 -2.85 15.34 15.90
CA HIS A 177 -3.65 16.53 15.65
C HIS A 177 -4.05 16.60 14.16
N ALA A 178 -5.30 16.99 13.88
CA ALA A 178 -5.79 17.13 12.51
C ALA A 178 -4.97 18.13 11.66
N LYS A 179 -4.31 19.10 12.29
CA LYS A 179 -3.40 20.04 11.63
C LYS A 179 -2.15 19.37 11.05
N ASP A 180 -1.73 18.23 11.59
CA ASP A 180 -0.59 17.48 11.08
C ASP A 180 -0.94 16.72 9.78
N GLN A 181 -2.24 16.61 9.44
CA GLN A 181 -2.71 16.01 8.19
C GLN A 181 -2.84 17.00 7.04
N GLU A 182 -3.06 18.29 7.34
CA GLU A 182 -3.28 19.36 6.36
C GLU A 182 -2.03 19.54 5.48
N GLY A 183 -2.20 19.37 4.17
CA GLY A 183 -1.14 19.55 3.18
C GLY A 183 -0.32 18.30 2.82
N ILE A 184 -0.39 17.21 3.60
CA ILE A 184 0.25 15.93 3.27
C ILE A 184 -0.81 14.90 2.84
N SER A 185 -1.84 14.71 3.68
CA SER A 185 -2.78 13.60 3.52
C SER A 185 -4.22 14.08 3.32
N THR A 186 -4.61 15.23 3.87
CA THR A 186 -5.88 15.89 3.59
C THR A 186 -5.60 17.21 2.85
N TRP A 187 -6.39 17.47 1.82
CA TRP A 187 -6.22 18.65 0.97
C TRP A 187 -7.32 19.66 1.29
N SER A 188 -6.93 20.86 1.65
CA SER A 188 -7.88 21.97 1.75
C SER A 188 -8.24 22.48 0.35
N PRO A 189 -9.37 23.20 0.18
CA PRO A 189 -9.71 23.83 -1.09
C PRO A 189 -8.63 24.81 -1.59
N ALA A 190 -7.85 25.41 -0.68
CA ALA A 190 -6.75 26.30 -1.02
C ALA A 190 -5.52 25.53 -1.54
N ASP A 191 -5.21 24.37 -0.96
CA ASP A 191 -4.12 23.51 -1.43
C ASP A 191 -4.43 22.94 -2.83
N LEU A 192 -5.70 22.64 -3.08
CA LEU A 192 -6.17 22.14 -4.36
C LEU A 192 -6.00 23.17 -5.48
N LYS A 193 -6.29 24.45 -5.19
CA LYS A 193 -6.03 25.57 -6.13
C LYS A 193 -4.53 25.74 -6.41
N LYS A 194 -3.69 25.74 -5.37
CA LYS A 194 -2.23 25.83 -5.54
C LYS A 194 -1.67 24.69 -6.37
N HIS A 195 -2.19 23.48 -6.19
CA HIS A 195 -1.78 22.33 -7.00
C HIS A 195 -2.23 22.44 -8.45
N GLN A 196 -3.44 22.94 -8.70
CA GLN A 196 -3.93 23.22 -10.06
C GLN A 196 -3.06 24.28 -10.75
N GLU A 197 -2.77 25.38 -10.07
CA GLU A 197 -1.90 26.46 -10.59
C GLU A 197 -0.49 25.94 -10.92
N LYS A 198 0.07 25.08 -10.07
CA LYS A 198 1.36 24.44 -10.34
C LYS A 198 1.31 23.48 -11.54
N ALA A 199 0.27 22.65 -11.64
CA ALA A 199 0.11 21.73 -12.76
C ALA A 199 -0.11 22.48 -14.09
N ASP A 200 -0.84 23.58 -14.07
CA ASP A 200 -1.03 24.45 -15.23
C ASP A 200 0.29 25.13 -15.63
N PHE A 201 1.08 25.59 -14.66
CA PHE A 201 2.41 26.15 -14.91
C PHE A 201 3.39 25.14 -15.51
N ASP A 202 3.46 23.92 -14.96
CA ASP A 202 4.32 22.84 -15.48
C ASP A 202 3.92 22.48 -16.92
N ARG A 203 2.60 22.44 -17.20
CA ARG A 203 2.07 22.16 -18.54
C ARG A 203 2.37 23.27 -19.55
N ILE A 204 2.33 24.54 -19.12
CA ILE A 204 2.73 25.68 -19.95
C ILE A 204 4.23 25.60 -20.26
N THR A 205 5.04 25.21 -19.29
CA THR A 205 6.49 25.07 -19.44
C THR A 205 6.83 23.95 -20.43
N GLU A 206 6.21 22.77 -20.32
CA GLU A 206 6.39 21.66 -21.26
C GLU A 206 5.98 22.04 -22.70
N LEU A 207 4.88 22.80 -22.85
CA LEU A 207 4.44 23.30 -24.16
C LEU A 207 5.42 24.30 -24.76
N GLN A 208 6.00 25.19 -23.94
CA GLN A 208 7.03 26.13 -24.39
C GLN A 208 8.33 25.41 -24.79
N GLU A 209 8.73 24.38 -24.06
CA GLU A 209 9.88 23.55 -24.43
C GLU A 209 9.65 22.77 -25.72
N GLN A 210 8.44 22.26 -25.96
CA GLN A 210 8.09 21.61 -27.23
C GLN A 210 8.06 22.59 -28.41
N VAL A 211 7.55 23.80 -28.21
CA VAL A 211 7.55 24.86 -29.23
C VAL A 211 8.98 25.32 -29.54
N ASN A 212 9.82 25.50 -28.52
CA ASN A 212 11.23 25.88 -28.69
C ASN A 212 12.05 24.74 -29.32
N GLY A 213 11.80 23.48 -28.95
CA GLY A 213 12.41 22.31 -29.57
C GLY A 213 11.99 22.12 -31.04
N ALA A 214 10.72 22.36 -31.36
CA ALA A 214 10.22 22.36 -32.74
C ALA A 214 10.73 23.57 -33.55
N GLY A 215 10.99 24.71 -32.90
CA GLY A 215 11.64 25.88 -33.48
C GLY A 215 13.11 25.61 -33.84
N MET A 216 13.85 24.95 -32.95
CA MET A 216 15.24 24.53 -33.16
C MET A 216 15.37 23.50 -34.29
N ALA A 217 14.44 22.54 -34.37
CA ALA A 217 14.38 21.56 -35.46
C ALA A 217 14.05 22.20 -36.82
N ARG A 218 13.21 23.25 -36.84
CA ARG A 218 12.95 24.06 -38.05
C ARG A 218 14.17 24.86 -38.49
N TYR A 219 14.96 25.39 -37.55
CA TYR A 219 16.19 26.14 -37.83
C TYR A 219 17.31 25.25 -38.41
N LEU A 220 17.44 24.02 -37.92
CA LEU A 220 18.40 23.04 -38.44
C LEU A 220 17.97 22.40 -39.77
N GLY A 221 16.66 22.39 -40.07
CA GLY A 221 16.11 21.85 -41.32
C GLY A 221 16.18 22.79 -42.53
N SER A 222 16.47 24.07 -42.34
CA SER A 222 16.56 25.07 -43.44
C SER A 222 17.99 25.47 -43.82
N GLY A 223 19.01 24.86 -43.20
CA GLY A 223 20.43 25.21 -43.40
C GLY A 223 21.11 24.42 -44.52
N SER A 224 20.56 24.37 -45.73
CA SER A 224 21.31 23.86 -46.90
C SER A 224 20.83 24.43 -48.23
N THR A 225 20.98 25.73 -48.43
CA THR A 225 21.13 26.28 -49.79
C THR A 225 21.89 27.59 -49.79
N GLN A 226 23.08 27.50 -50.38
CA GLN A 226 23.71 28.51 -51.24
C GLN A 226 24.39 29.73 -50.61
N ALA A 227 25.72 29.68 -50.69
CA ALA A 227 26.57 30.86 -50.68
C ALA A 227 26.30 31.70 -51.93
N ASP A 228 26.09 33.01 -51.76
CA ASP A 228 26.89 34.03 -52.44
C ASP A 228 26.71 35.42 -51.83
N ARG A 229 27.78 36.21 -52.00
CA ARG A 229 28.07 37.60 -51.64
C ARG A 229 26.90 38.59 -51.60
N ASP A 230 26.88 39.48 -50.61
CA ASP A 230 27.37 40.86 -50.77
C ASP A 230 27.39 41.62 -49.44
N VAL A 231 28.43 42.45 -49.31
CA VAL A 231 28.70 43.39 -48.21
C VAL A 231 27.87 44.65 -48.44
N TYR A 232 26.99 45.01 -47.51
CA TYR A 232 26.63 46.41 -47.24
C TYR A 232 26.36 46.57 -45.74
N GLU A 233 27.14 47.46 -45.12
CA GLU A 233 26.89 48.05 -43.80
C GLU A 233 25.62 48.90 -43.89
N ASP A 234 24.73 48.79 -42.91
CA ASP A 234 23.83 49.90 -42.57
C ASP A 234 23.50 49.88 -41.07
N GLU A 235 23.77 51.02 -40.47
CA GLU A 235 23.59 51.41 -39.09
C GLU A 235 22.10 51.55 -38.77
N ASP A 236 21.56 50.76 -37.85
CA ASP A 236 20.54 51.18 -36.86
C ASP A 236 19.96 49.96 -36.14
N MET A 237 20.37 49.74 -34.90
CA MET A 237 19.47 49.31 -33.82
C MET A 237 20.20 49.28 -32.46
N THR A 238 20.83 50.39 -32.12
CA THR A 238 21.40 50.64 -30.78
C THR A 238 20.45 51.49 -29.91
N SER A 239 19.13 51.24 -29.93
CA SER A 239 18.19 52.05 -29.14
C SER A 239 17.18 51.31 -28.25
N VAL A 240 17.30 50.00 -28.04
CA VAL A 240 16.37 49.28 -27.12
C VAL A 240 17.11 48.45 -26.08
N MET A 241 18.22 48.99 -25.56
CA MET A 241 18.90 48.40 -24.41
C MET A 241 19.59 49.46 -23.54
N MET A 242 18.85 50.51 -23.16
CA MET A 242 19.25 51.38 -22.04
C MET A 242 18.08 52.26 -21.59
N GLU A 243 17.05 51.64 -21.03
CA GLU A 243 16.12 52.35 -20.14
C GLU A 243 15.49 51.31 -19.19
N LEU A 244 16.27 50.91 -18.19
CA LEU A 244 15.83 50.41 -16.88
C LEU A 244 17.09 50.10 -16.07
N ASP A 245 17.86 51.14 -15.77
CA ASP A 245 18.67 51.25 -14.55
C ASP A 245 19.20 52.68 -14.42
N GLY A 246 18.62 53.44 -13.47
CA GLY A 246 19.27 54.61 -12.88
C GLY A 246 18.56 55.96 -13.01
N ALA A 247 17.57 56.21 -12.13
CA ALA A 247 17.42 57.45 -11.33
C ALA A 247 16.22 57.32 -10.38
#